data_AF-X0TGJ8-F1
#
_entry.id   AF-X0TGJ8-F1
#
_cell.length_a   1.000
_cell.length_b   1.000
_cell.length_c   1.000
_cell.angle_alpha   90.00
_cell.angle_beta   90.00
_cell.angle_gamma   90.00
#
_symmetry.space_group_name_H-M   'P 1'
#
loop_
_entity.id
_entity.type
_entity.pdbx_description
1 polymer ?
#
loop_
_entity_poly.entity_id
_entity_poly.type
_entity_poly.pdbx_seq_one_letter_code
_entity_poly.pdbx_strand_id
1 'polypeptide(L)'
;EELASNRRTIRAPLMQMLMEAAKVVDERGDAAPHHDSLFNEAVTLAEARYYKKAQEKMAAFLKAYPKSHKGWLWYSRVSGNMKSIEGSLSNAEKIAPNDPEVVEEIHKVELAKRTLRSGQIRRCPFCWAPANVKAFKCPYCRAHLFVHEELLACTKAVNRGILQQAIDMYTKVATRETNPPAHYYLSIAHFNLGNWEKGLDQLNNTVKMFPEKKFYAEQLHMLINLLTSSEDMFAQETVVKKKVPGPAPATTVKAEKKKMLLAESSPPIRKAISIAFARRGNEVIEA
;
A
#
# COMPACT_ATOMS: atom_id res chain seq x y z
N GLU A 1 31.65 -44.21 -21.71
CA GLU A 1 32.27 -43.02 -21.12
C GLU A 1 31.86 -42.92 -19.66
N GLU A 2 32.83 -43.11 -18.79
CA GLU A 2 32.66 -43.39 -17.36
C GLU A 2 32.45 -42.13 -16.53
N LEU A 3 31.37 -42.11 -15.74
CA LEU A 3 31.20 -41.21 -14.60
C LEU A 3 32.08 -41.70 -13.45
N ALA A 4 33.36 -41.33 -13.46
CA ALA A 4 34.27 -41.55 -12.34
C ALA A 4 33.82 -40.73 -11.12
N SER A 5 33.09 -41.40 -10.21
CA SER A 5 32.63 -40.86 -8.94
C SER A 5 33.83 -40.56 -8.03
N ASN A 6 34.21 -39.29 -7.93
CA ASN A 6 35.20 -38.80 -6.98
C ASN A 6 34.67 -38.93 -5.54
N ARG A 7 34.84 -40.11 -4.93
CA ARG A 7 34.62 -40.33 -3.50
C ARG A 7 35.69 -39.57 -2.70
N ARG A 8 35.35 -38.35 -2.27
CA ARG A 8 36.15 -37.62 -1.29
C ARG A 8 36.00 -38.28 0.07
N THR A 9 37.07 -38.87 0.59
CA THR A 9 37.11 -39.44 1.94
C THR A 9 37.45 -38.33 2.92
N ILE A 10 36.50 -37.97 3.79
CA ILE A 10 36.75 -36.99 4.86
C ILE A 10 37.52 -37.70 5.98
N ARG A 11 38.80 -37.38 6.15
CA ARG A 11 39.66 -37.89 7.25
C ARG A 11 39.68 -36.95 8.44
N ALA A 12 38.51 -36.54 8.92
CA ALA A 12 38.41 -35.84 10.19
C ALA A 12 37.98 -36.85 11.27
N PRO A 13 38.59 -36.86 12.46
CA PRO A 13 38.06 -37.61 13.60
C PRO A 13 36.63 -37.14 13.91
N LEU A 14 35.73 -38.07 14.23
CA LEU A 14 34.33 -37.76 14.56
C LEU A 14 34.22 -36.66 15.62
N MET A 15 35.10 -36.68 16.63
CA MET A 15 35.15 -35.66 17.67
C MET A 15 35.43 -34.25 17.11
N GLN A 16 36.32 -34.12 16.12
CA GLN A 16 36.60 -32.84 15.47
C GLN A 16 35.39 -32.33 14.67
N MET A 17 34.68 -33.23 13.98
CA MET A 17 33.44 -32.87 13.27
C MET A 17 32.34 -32.42 14.24
N LEU A 18 32.22 -33.08 15.39
CA LEU A 18 31.25 -32.73 16.43
C LEU A 18 31.60 -31.40 17.11
N MET A 19 32.88 -31.12 17.36
CA MET A 19 33.31 -29.83 17.92
C MET A 19 33.12 -28.68 16.93
N GLU A 20 33.42 -28.87 15.64
CA GLU A 20 33.11 -27.91 14.57
C GLU A 20 31.59 -27.67 14.47
N ALA A 21 30.78 -28.74 14.47
CA ALA A 21 29.33 -28.62 14.43
C ALA A 21 28.78 -27.90 15.67
N ALA A 22 29.29 -28.21 16.86
CA ALA A 22 28.90 -27.55 18.10
C ALA A 22 29.31 -26.07 18.11
N LYS A 23 30.50 -25.72 17.61
CA LYS A 23 30.97 -24.34 17.49
C LYS A 23 30.11 -23.52 16.53
N VAL A 24 29.66 -24.12 15.42
CA VAL A 24 28.72 -23.49 14.48
C VAL A 24 27.33 -23.30 15.09
N VAL A 25 26.92 -24.15 16.03
CA VAL A 25 25.64 -24.01 16.76
C VAL A 25 25.73 -22.91 17.82
N ASP A 26 26.83 -22.83 18.56
CA ASP A 26 27.05 -21.83 19.61
C ASP A 26 27.20 -20.41 19.03
N GLU A 27 27.93 -20.26 17.92
CA GLU A 27 28.04 -18.98 17.19
C GLU A 27 26.70 -18.52 16.55
N ARG A 28 25.73 -19.43 16.37
CA ARG A 28 24.39 -19.11 15.84
C ARG A 28 23.37 -18.78 16.95
N GLY A 29 23.57 -19.27 18.17
CA GLY A 29 22.62 -19.16 19.28
C GLY A 29 22.41 -17.73 19.79
N ASP A 30 23.50 -16.98 19.99
CA ASP A 30 23.44 -15.62 20.54
C ASP A 30 23.30 -14.51 19.47
N ALA A 31 23.62 -14.80 18.22
CA ALA A 31 23.61 -13.81 17.14
C ALA A 31 22.22 -13.65 16.49
N ALA A 32 21.47 -14.74 16.36
CA ALA A 32 20.16 -14.76 15.70
C ALA A 32 19.11 -13.77 16.27
N PRO A 33 18.96 -13.60 17.60
CA PRO A 33 17.95 -12.67 18.16
C PRO A 33 18.24 -11.21 17.80
N HIS A 34 19.51 -10.83 17.73
CA HIS A 34 19.90 -9.45 17.43
C HIS A 34 19.76 -9.13 15.94
N HIS A 35 19.97 -10.12 15.05
CA HIS A 35 19.81 -9.97 13.60
C HIS A 35 18.40 -9.57 13.21
N ASP A 36 17.42 -10.33 13.71
CA ASP A 36 16.02 -10.10 13.43
C ASP A 36 15.56 -8.75 14.01
N SER A 37 16.10 -8.35 15.16
CA SER A 37 15.79 -7.06 15.79
C SER A 37 16.16 -5.86 14.90
N LEU A 38 17.40 -5.79 14.39
CA LEU A 38 17.83 -4.66 13.56
C LEU A 38 17.08 -4.58 12.22
N PHE A 39 16.85 -5.73 11.59
CA PHE A 39 16.09 -5.79 10.34
C PHE A 39 14.64 -5.37 10.57
N ASN A 40 13.97 -5.93 11.59
CA ASN A 40 12.59 -5.63 11.91
C ASN A 40 12.40 -4.16 12.33
N GLU A 41 13.36 -3.58 13.06
CA GLU A 41 13.34 -2.14 13.39
C GLU A 41 13.39 -1.30 12.11
N ALA A 42 14.27 -1.62 11.18
CA ALA A 42 14.39 -0.89 9.91
C ALA A 42 13.11 -1.01 9.05
N VAL A 43 12.50 -2.21 8.99
CA VAL A 43 11.21 -2.45 8.32
C VAL A 43 10.11 -1.62 8.98
N THR A 44 10.02 -1.67 10.31
CA THR A 44 9.06 -0.92 11.12
C THR A 44 9.13 0.59 10.83
N LEU A 45 10.34 1.14 10.72
CA LEU A 45 10.59 2.53 10.35
C LEU A 45 10.19 2.83 8.89
N ALA A 46 10.40 1.89 7.97
CA ALA A 46 10.03 2.03 6.57
C ALA A 46 8.51 2.07 6.39
N GLU A 47 7.77 1.18 7.05
CA GLU A 47 6.31 1.13 7.06
C GLU A 47 5.71 2.43 7.63
N ALA A 48 6.33 2.96 8.70
CA ALA A 48 6.00 4.26 9.28
C ALA A 48 6.45 5.47 8.43
N ARG A 49 7.03 5.22 7.26
CA ARG A 49 7.54 6.23 6.30
C ARG A 49 8.69 7.11 6.80
N TYR A 50 9.43 6.65 7.81
CA TYR A 50 10.68 7.28 8.25
C TYR A 50 11.86 6.81 7.39
N TYR A 51 11.80 7.04 6.06
CA TYR A 51 12.72 6.44 5.09
C TYR A 51 14.19 6.71 5.37
N LYS A 52 14.54 7.91 5.83
CA LYS A 52 15.94 8.23 6.18
C LYS A 52 16.46 7.34 7.31
N LYS A 53 15.71 7.24 8.42
CA LYS A 53 16.08 6.39 9.57
C LYS A 53 16.07 4.91 9.19
N ALA A 54 15.08 4.48 8.41
CA ALA A 54 14.99 3.12 7.91
C ALA A 54 16.19 2.77 7.02
N GLN A 55 16.62 3.69 6.14
CA GLN A 55 17.80 3.51 5.28
C GLN A 55 19.09 3.42 6.09
N GLU A 56 19.27 4.26 7.12
CA GLU A 56 20.42 4.20 8.03
C GLU A 56 20.51 2.85 8.74
N LYS A 57 19.40 2.38 9.32
CA LYS A 57 19.31 1.08 10.00
C LYS A 57 19.52 -0.10 9.04
N MET A 58 18.94 -0.03 7.84
CA MET A 58 19.10 -1.06 6.82
C MET A 58 20.54 -1.10 6.26
N ALA A 59 21.23 0.05 6.16
CA ALA A 59 22.66 0.08 5.82
C ALA A 59 23.51 -0.60 6.89
N ALA A 60 23.23 -0.34 8.17
CA ALA A 60 23.93 -1.00 9.28
C ALA A 60 23.69 -2.52 9.25
N PHE A 61 22.46 -2.95 8.99
CA PHE A 61 22.12 -4.36 8.79
C PHE A 61 22.91 -4.98 7.63
N LEU A 62 22.97 -4.34 6.47
CA LEU A 62 23.69 -4.84 5.30
C LEU A 62 25.22 -4.86 5.48
N LYS A 63 25.77 -3.97 6.30
CA LYS A 63 27.20 -4.01 6.66
C LYS A 63 27.54 -5.29 7.41
N ALA A 64 26.65 -5.75 8.29
CA ALA A 64 26.82 -7.01 9.03
C ALA A 64 26.42 -8.24 8.18
N TYR A 65 25.42 -8.12 7.30
CA TYR A 65 24.87 -9.22 6.51
C TYR A 65 24.83 -8.90 5.00
N PRO A 66 25.98 -8.75 4.33
CA PRO A 66 26.03 -8.35 2.92
C PRO A 66 25.42 -9.38 1.95
N LYS A 67 25.23 -10.63 2.41
CA LYS A 67 24.60 -11.72 1.64
C LYS A 67 23.08 -11.86 1.88
N SER A 68 22.44 -10.92 2.55
CA SER A 68 20.99 -10.95 2.78
C SER A 68 20.22 -10.33 1.61
N HIS A 69 19.57 -11.16 0.77
CA HIS A 69 18.72 -10.65 -0.31
C HIS A 69 17.55 -9.82 0.22
N LYS A 70 16.96 -10.20 1.38
CA LYS A 70 15.90 -9.42 2.05
C LYS A 70 16.38 -8.04 2.48
N GLY A 71 17.61 -7.94 2.99
CA GLY A 71 18.22 -6.66 3.33
C GLY A 71 18.35 -5.75 2.10
N TRP A 72 18.86 -6.29 1.00
CA TRP A 72 19.00 -5.54 -0.26
C TRP A 72 17.66 -5.15 -0.86
N LEU A 73 16.67 -6.05 -0.82
CA LEU A 73 15.30 -5.79 -1.24
C LEU A 73 14.70 -4.60 -0.47
N TRP A 74 14.76 -4.62 0.85
CA TRP A 74 14.22 -3.53 1.67
C TRP A 74 15.03 -2.24 1.56
N TYR A 75 16.36 -2.33 1.41
CA TYR A 75 17.20 -1.16 1.14
C TYR A 75 16.79 -0.46 -0.16
N SER A 76 16.41 -1.25 -1.18
CA SER A 76 15.83 -0.69 -2.40
C SER A 76 14.55 0.08 -2.09
N ARG A 77 13.61 -0.48 -1.30
CA ARG A 77 12.30 0.12 -0.99
C ARG A 77 12.41 1.47 -0.27
N VAL A 78 13.43 1.67 0.56
CA VAL A 78 13.68 2.93 1.29
C VAL A 78 14.60 3.92 0.56
N SER A 79 15.24 3.49 -0.54
CA SER A 79 16.11 4.35 -1.34
C SER A 79 15.32 5.39 -2.14
N GLY A 80 15.78 6.65 -2.10
CA GLY A 80 15.14 7.80 -2.77
C GLY A 80 15.63 8.11 -4.19
N ASN A 81 16.61 7.38 -4.73
CA ASN A 81 17.14 7.61 -6.08
C ASN A 81 17.19 6.30 -6.88
N MET A 82 16.92 6.38 -8.19
CA MET A 82 16.79 5.19 -9.05
C MET A 82 18.07 4.34 -9.10
N LYS A 83 19.25 4.98 -9.16
CA LYS A 83 20.53 4.28 -9.22
C LYS A 83 20.77 3.39 -7.99
N SER A 84 20.44 3.88 -6.80
CA SER A 84 20.53 3.11 -5.54
C SER A 84 19.56 1.94 -5.53
N ILE A 85 18.35 2.14 -6.05
CA ILE A 85 17.32 1.09 -6.14
C ILE A 85 17.81 -0.04 -7.04
N GLU A 86 18.28 0.29 -8.23
CA GLU A 86 18.78 -0.68 -9.22
C GLU A 86 20.00 -1.44 -8.71
N GLY A 87 20.97 -0.73 -8.11
CA GLY A 87 22.16 -1.37 -7.52
C GLY A 87 21.79 -2.34 -6.40
N SER A 88 20.82 -1.98 -5.56
CA SER A 88 20.34 -2.85 -4.47
C SER A 88 19.60 -4.07 -5.00
N LEU A 89 18.72 -3.90 -5.99
CA LEU A 89 17.99 -5.03 -6.59
C LEU A 89 18.92 -5.95 -7.37
N SER A 90 19.95 -5.43 -8.05
CA SER A 90 20.97 -6.25 -8.70
C SER A 90 21.73 -7.12 -7.70
N ASN A 91 22.02 -6.60 -6.50
CA ASN A 91 22.61 -7.42 -5.43
C ASN A 91 21.62 -8.48 -4.91
N ALA A 92 20.35 -8.11 -4.69
CA ALA A 92 19.32 -9.05 -4.26
C ALA A 92 19.13 -10.20 -5.28
N GLU A 93 19.06 -9.87 -6.57
CA GLU A 93 18.92 -10.81 -7.68
C GLU A 93 20.08 -11.79 -7.77
N LYS A 94 21.33 -11.31 -7.63
CA LYS A 94 22.51 -12.19 -7.62
C LYS A 94 22.49 -13.21 -6.48
N ILE A 95 21.91 -12.84 -5.33
CA ILE A 95 21.84 -13.70 -4.15
C ILE A 95 20.66 -14.67 -4.24
N ALA A 96 19.50 -14.22 -4.72
CA ALA A 96 18.26 -14.98 -4.76
C ALA A 96 17.46 -14.68 -6.05
N PRO A 97 17.89 -15.19 -7.22
CA PRO A 97 17.32 -14.83 -8.52
C PRO A 97 15.89 -15.34 -8.72
N ASN A 98 15.50 -16.41 -8.02
CA ASN A 98 14.18 -17.04 -8.12
C ASN A 98 13.26 -16.67 -6.96
N ASP A 99 13.69 -15.75 -6.07
CA ASP A 99 12.83 -15.31 -4.97
C ASP A 99 11.67 -14.46 -5.52
N PRO A 100 10.41 -14.81 -5.22
CA PRO A 100 9.25 -14.17 -5.82
C PRO A 100 9.14 -12.68 -5.44
N GLU A 101 9.55 -12.27 -4.24
CA GLU A 101 9.51 -10.86 -3.85
C GLU A 101 10.57 -10.04 -4.59
N VAL A 102 11.76 -10.60 -4.81
CA VAL A 102 12.82 -9.96 -5.59
C VAL A 102 12.39 -9.79 -7.04
N VAL A 103 11.86 -10.85 -7.66
CA VAL A 103 11.36 -10.81 -9.05
C VAL A 103 10.23 -9.78 -9.19
N GLU A 104 9.28 -9.76 -8.26
CA GLU A 104 8.20 -8.78 -8.28
C GLU A 104 8.71 -7.34 -8.15
N GLU A 105 9.67 -7.08 -7.26
CA GLU A 105 10.21 -5.73 -7.04
C GLU A 105 11.02 -5.23 -8.25
N ILE A 106 11.76 -6.12 -8.92
CA ILE A 106 12.43 -5.80 -10.20
C ILE A 106 11.38 -5.40 -11.24
N HIS A 107 10.31 -6.19 -11.38
CA HIS A 107 9.24 -5.90 -12.32
C HIS A 107 8.56 -4.53 -12.04
N LYS A 108 8.34 -4.17 -10.76
CA LYS A 108 7.83 -2.85 -10.38
C LYS A 108 8.75 -1.72 -10.87
N VAL A 109 10.06 -1.88 -10.72
CA VAL A 109 11.06 -0.89 -11.15
C VAL A 109 11.10 -0.77 -12.68
N GLU A 110 11.05 -1.89 -13.41
CA GLU A 110 11.00 -1.89 -14.87
C GLU A 110 9.78 -1.15 -15.42
N LEU A 111 8.60 -1.39 -14.85
CA LEU A 111 7.38 -0.67 -15.20
C LEU A 111 7.50 0.83 -14.90
N ALA A 112 8.08 1.18 -13.74
CA ALA A 112 8.29 2.58 -13.37
C ALA A 112 9.23 3.29 -14.36
N LYS A 113 10.32 2.65 -14.80
CA LYS A 113 11.30 3.22 -15.76
C LYS A 113 10.67 3.65 -17.08
N ARG A 114 9.60 2.98 -17.52
CA ARG A 114 8.86 3.37 -18.74
C ARG A 114 8.11 4.70 -18.60
N THR A 115 7.82 5.12 -17.36
CA THR A 115 7.01 6.32 -17.06
C THR A 115 7.81 7.46 -16.43
N LEU A 116 8.96 7.14 -15.84
CA LEU A 116 9.81 8.10 -15.14
C LEU A 116 10.69 8.89 -16.11
N ARG A 117 10.29 10.13 -16.39
CA ARG A 117 11.10 11.10 -17.16
C ARG A 117 11.99 12.00 -16.30
N SER A 118 11.72 12.08 -15.00
CA SER A 118 12.41 12.95 -14.04
C SER A 118 13.24 12.13 -13.05
N GLY A 119 14.39 12.66 -12.62
CA GLY A 119 15.24 12.01 -11.61
C GLY A 119 14.63 11.95 -10.20
N GLN A 120 13.61 12.76 -9.92
CA GLN A 120 12.86 12.70 -8.66
C GLN A 120 11.82 11.58 -8.72
N ILE A 121 11.88 10.69 -7.74
CA ILE A 121 10.97 9.55 -7.59
C ILE A 121 10.31 9.60 -6.22
N ARG A 122 9.11 9.03 -6.13
CA ARG A 122 8.46 8.71 -4.86
C ARG A 122 8.05 7.25 -4.83
N ARG A 123 7.90 6.70 -3.64
CA ARG A 123 7.43 5.32 -3.43
C ARG A 123 5.92 5.28 -3.30
N CYS A 124 5.29 4.35 -4.00
CA CYS A 124 3.89 4.04 -3.79
C CYS A 124 3.70 3.61 -2.31
N PRO A 125 2.79 4.26 -1.55
CA PRO A 125 2.45 3.88 -0.17
C PRO A 125 2.00 2.43 -0.02
N PHE A 126 1.45 1.82 -1.06
CA PHE A 126 0.76 0.53 -0.93
C PHE A 126 1.59 -0.67 -1.38
N CYS A 127 2.44 -0.50 -2.40
CA CYS A 127 3.18 -1.60 -3.02
C CYS A 127 4.68 -1.35 -3.19
N TRP A 128 5.17 -0.21 -2.70
CA TRP A 128 6.57 0.22 -2.82
C TRP A 128 7.06 0.54 -4.24
N ALA A 129 6.26 0.33 -5.28
CA ALA A 129 6.68 0.64 -6.65
C ALA A 129 7.12 2.12 -6.79
N PRO A 130 8.25 2.40 -7.48
CA PRO A 130 8.62 3.77 -7.79
C PRO A 130 7.55 4.42 -8.68
N ALA A 131 7.29 5.70 -8.45
CA ALA A 131 6.37 6.50 -9.24
C ALA A 131 6.92 7.92 -9.39
N ASN A 132 6.46 8.62 -10.43
CA ASN A 132 6.76 10.04 -10.59
C ASN A 132 6.17 10.81 -9.39
N VAL A 133 6.85 11.86 -8.92
CA VAL A 133 6.35 12.72 -7.83
C VAL A 133 4.98 13.30 -8.15
N LYS A 134 4.71 13.59 -9.43
CA LYS A 134 3.43 14.13 -9.94
C LYS A 134 2.41 13.05 -10.32
N ALA A 135 2.77 11.76 -10.32
CA ALA A 135 1.85 10.70 -10.76
C ALA A 135 0.75 10.47 -9.72
N PHE A 136 -0.51 10.76 -10.04
CA PHE A 136 -1.63 10.52 -9.11
C PHE A 136 -2.04 9.04 -9.01
N LYS A 137 -1.60 8.17 -9.94
CA LYS A 137 -1.79 6.71 -9.93
C LYS A 137 -0.45 5.98 -9.87
N CYS A 138 -0.44 4.84 -9.19
CA CYS A 138 0.70 3.93 -9.20
C CYS A 138 0.78 3.15 -10.54
N PRO A 139 1.94 3.07 -11.21
CA PRO A 139 2.07 2.31 -12.46
C PRO A 139 1.89 0.79 -12.27
N TYR A 140 2.09 0.28 -11.04
CA TYR A 140 2.02 -1.15 -10.73
C TYR A 140 0.66 -1.55 -10.17
N CYS A 141 0.32 -1.13 -8.94
CA CYS A 141 -0.93 -1.56 -8.30
C CYS A 141 -2.15 -0.78 -8.77
N ARG A 142 -1.96 0.24 -9.64
CA ARG A 142 -2.99 1.13 -10.20
C ARG A 142 -3.78 1.95 -9.17
N ALA A 143 -3.40 1.89 -7.89
CA ALA A 143 -4.01 2.67 -6.84
C ALA A 143 -3.74 4.17 -7.01
N HIS A 144 -4.74 4.99 -6.70
CA HIS A 144 -4.62 6.42 -6.52
C HIS A 144 -3.79 6.71 -5.28
N LEU A 145 -2.82 7.62 -5.42
CA LEU A 145 -1.84 7.93 -4.39
C LEU A 145 -2.25 9.09 -3.48
N PHE A 146 -3.26 9.85 -3.91
CA PHE A 146 -3.87 10.98 -3.20
C PHE A 146 -5.26 11.25 -3.80
N VAL A 147 -6.04 12.14 -3.19
CA VAL A 147 -7.36 12.55 -3.71
C VAL A 147 -7.16 13.32 -5.01
N HIS A 148 -7.81 12.87 -6.07
CA HIS A 148 -7.71 13.44 -7.42
C HIS A 148 -9.06 13.31 -8.12
N GLU A 149 -9.32 14.11 -9.16
CA GLU A 149 -10.60 14.13 -9.88
C GLU A 149 -11.02 12.75 -10.39
N GLU A 150 -10.05 11.98 -10.88
CA GLU A 150 -10.25 10.61 -11.36
C GLU A 150 -10.52 9.57 -10.26
N LEU A 151 -10.46 9.93 -8.97
CA LEU A 151 -10.63 8.98 -7.85
C LEU A 151 -12.01 8.31 -7.89
N LEU A 152 -13.06 9.07 -8.20
CA LEU A 152 -14.44 8.57 -8.26
C LEU A 152 -14.69 7.62 -9.45
N ALA A 153 -13.92 7.77 -10.53
CA ALA A 153 -14.09 6.98 -11.75
C ALA A 153 -13.45 5.58 -11.65
N CYS A 154 -12.63 5.32 -10.63
CA CYS A 154 -11.70 4.19 -10.64
C CYS A 154 -12.08 3.09 -9.63
N THR A 155 -13.01 2.20 -9.99
CA THR A 155 -13.43 1.09 -9.11
C THR A 155 -13.01 -0.31 -9.56
N LYS A 156 -12.57 -0.50 -10.81
CA LYS A 156 -12.42 -1.86 -11.40
C LYS A 156 -10.99 -2.34 -11.65
N ALA A 157 -9.96 -1.48 -11.61
CA ALA A 157 -8.62 -1.83 -12.09
C ALA A 157 -7.54 -1.95 -11.00
N VAL A 158 -7.86 -1.71 -9.71
CA VAL A 158 -6.87 -1.72 -8.63
C VAL A 158 -6.58 -3.13 -8.10
N ASN A 159 -5.34 -3.39 -7.71
CA ASN A 159 -5.00 -4.65 -7.04
C ASN A 159 -5.50 -4.63 -5.58
N ARG A 160 -6.62 -5.31 -5.33
CA ARG A 160 -7.28 -5.35 -4.00
C ARG A 160 -6.43 -6.02 -2.93
N GLY A 161 -5.67 -7.06 -3.28
CA GLY A 161 -4.82 -7.79 -2.32
C GLY A 161 -3.71 -6.90 -1.75
N ILE A 162 -3.05 -6.13 -2.61
CA ILE A 162 -2.04 -5.13 -2.21
C ILE A 162 -2.66 -4.08 -1.28
N LEU A 163 -3.86 -3.58 -1.59
CA LEU A 163 -4.52 -2.57 -0.77
C LEU A 163 -4.92 -3.11 0.61
N GLN A 164 -5.35 -4.37 0.69
CA GLN A 164 -5.66 -4.99 1.98
C GLN A 164 -4.40 -5.14 2.85
N GLN A 165 -3.29 -5.61 2.26
CA GLN A 165 -2.01 -5.66 2.98
C GLN A 165 -1.57 -4.28 3.47
N ALA A 166 -1.77 -3.24 2.65
CA ALA A 166 -1.43 -1.87 3.03
C ALA A 166 -2.33 -1.33 4.16
N ILE A 167 -3.62 -1.70 4.17
CA ILE A 167 -4.52 -1.40 5.29
C ILE A 167 -3.98 -2.04 6.57
N ASP A 168 -3.68 -3.34 6.54
CA ASP A 168 -3.18 -4.06 7.72
C ASP A 168 -1.88 -3.45 8.25
N MET A 169 -0.96 -3.10 7.34
CA MET A 169 0.30 -2.40 7.66
C MET A 169 0.02 -1.03 8.31
N TYR A 170 -0.79 -0.18 7.69
CA TYR A 170 -1.04 1.17 8.22
C TYR A 170 -1.87 1.16 9.49
N THR A 171 -2.77 0.19 9.67
CA THR A 171 -3.46 -0.02 10.95
C THR A 171 -2.45 -0.35 12.05
N LYS A 172 -1.49 -1.26 11.81
CA LYS A 172 -0.43 -1.57 12.79
C LYS A 172 0.39 -0.32 13.15
N VAL A 173 0.79 0.48 12.16
CA VAL A 173 1.52 1.73 12.40
C VAL A 173 0.68 2.69 13.25
N ALA A 174 -0.57 2.94 12.87
CA ALA A 174 -1.47 3.85 13.57
C ALA A 174 -1.79 3.39 15.01
N THR A 175 -1.80 2.08 15.28
CA THR A 175 -1.97 1.56 16.65
C THR A 175 -0.73 1.72 17.51
N ARG A 176 0.45 1.74 16.90
CA ARG A 176 1.74 1.80 17.61
C ARG A 176 2.16 3.24 17.92
N GLU A 177 1.90 4.16 17.00
CA GLU A 177 2.35 5.54 17.11
C GLU A 177 1.42 6.53 16.39
N THR A 178 1.44 7.77 16.87
CA THR A 178 0.75 8.89 16.24
C THR A 178 1.49 9.31 14.97
N ASN A 179 1.08 8.73 13.83
CA ASN A 179 1.74 8.91 12.53
C ASN A 179 0.77 9.51 11.48
N PRO A 180 0.84 10.82 11.19
CA PRO A 180 -0.08 11.46 10.25
C PRO A 180 -0.12 10.79 8.87
N PRO A 181 1.03 10.46 8.24
CA PRO A 181 1.03 9.71 6.99
C PRO A 181 0.28 8.37 7.05
N ALA A 182 0.39 7.61 8.14
CA ALA A 182 -0.30 6.33 8.27
C ALA A 182 -1.82 6.51 8.27
N HIS A 183 -2.35 7.46 9.06
CA HIS A 183 -3.78 7.77 9.07
C HIS A 183 -4.27 8.25 7.69
N TYR A 184 -3.49 9.10 7.02
CA TYR A 184 -3.82 9.57 5.68
C TYR A 184 -3.85 8.43 4.67
N TYR A 185 -2.79 7.63 4.54
CA TYR A 185 -2.75 6.56 3.54
C TYR A 185 -3.73 5.43 3.84
N LEU A 186 -4.12 5.21 5.10
CA LEU A 186 -5.23 4.32 5.45
C LEU A 186 -6.56 4.82 4.83
N SER A 187 -6.83 6.13 4.86
CA SER A 187 -8.02 6.69 4.21
C SER A 187 -7.98 6.51 2.69
N ILE A 188 -6.83 6.80 2.05
CA ILE A 188 -6.65 6.62 0.61
C ILE A 188 -6.79 5.15 0.20
N ALA A 189 -6.29 4.20 0.99
CA ALA A 189 -6.47 2.77 0.72
C ALA A 189 -7.96 2.37 0.76
N HIS A 190 -8.73 2.89 1.72
CA HIS A 190 -10.17 2.68 1.76
C HIS A 190 -10.91 3.29 0.56
N PHE A 191 -10.55 4.49 0.10
CA PHE A 191 -11.14 5.07 -1.12
C PHE A 191 -10.86 4.20 -2.36
N ASN A 192 -9.63 3.72 -2.50
CA ASN A 192 -9.26 2.83 -3.61
C ASN A 192 -10.06 1.52 -3.60
N LEU A 193 -10.49 1.04 -2.43
CA LEU A 193 -11.35 -0.15 -2.31
C LEU A 193 -12.86 0.16 -2.46
N GLY A 194 -13.24 1.42 -2.62
CA GLY A 194 -14.63 1.87 -2.65
C GLY A 194 -15.31 1.93 -1.27
N ASN A 195 -14.53 1.85 -0.18
CA ASN A 195 -15.00 1.97 1.20
C ASN A 195 -15.07 3.45 1.61
N TRP A 196 -15.91 4.22 0.91
CA TRP A 196 -15.97 5.67 1.01
C TRP A 196 -16.23 6.20 2.42
N GLU A 197 -17.16 5.59 3.16
CA GLU A 197 -17.49 5.95 4.54
C GLU A 197 -16.26 5.84 5.46
N LYS A 198 -15.67 4.65 5.54
CA LYS A 198 -14.44 4.43 6.33
C LYS A 198 -13.29 5.35 5.91
N GLY A 199 -13.13 5.57 4.61
CA GLY A 199 -12.11 6.48 4.10
C GLY A 199 -12.37 7.93 4.53
N LEU A 200 -13.61 8.40 4.44
CA LEU A 200 -13.99 9.77 4.81
C LEU A 200 -13.83 10.00 6.31
N ASP A 201 -14.31 9.06 7.13
CA ASP A 201 -14.14 9.11 8.58
C ASP A 201 -12.67 9.19 8.95
N GLN A 202 -11.85 8.32 8.35
CA GLN A 202 -10.41 8.29 8.61
C GLN A 202 -9.72 9.59 8.17
N LEU A 203 -10.06 10.15 7.00
CA LEU A 203 -9.47 11.40 6.51
C LEU A 203 -9.89 12.59 7.39
N ASN A 204 -11.17 12.65 7.75
CA ASN A 204 -11.70 13.68 8.66
C ASN A 204 -11.00 13.63 10.03
N ASN A 205 -10.85 12.43 10.60
CA ASN A 205 -10.10 12.23 11.83
C ASN A 205 -8.64 12.65 11.69
N THR A 206 -8.00 12.35 10.55
CA THR A 206 -6.63 12.79 10.25
C THR A 206 -6.51 14.31 10.29
N VAL A 207 -7.46 15.05 9.69
CA VAL A 207 -7.47 16.52 9.70
C VAL A 207 -7.67 17.07 11.13
N LYS A 208 -8.56 16.46 11.92
CA LYS A 208 -8.82 16.86 13.31
C LYS A 208 -7.60 16.62 14.23
N MET A 209 -6.90 15.50 14.05
CA MET A 209 -5.72 15.16 14.85
C MET A 209 -4.48 15.99 14.48
N PHE A 210 -4.39 16.44 13.23
CA PHE A 210 -3.21 17.13 12.70
C PHE A 210 -3.59 18.43 11.97
N PRO A 211 -4.22 19.40 12.67
CA PRO A 211 -4.77 20.62 12.06
C PRO A 211 -3.68 21.52 11.45
N GLU A 212 -2.43 21.41 11.89
CA GLU A 212 -1.29 22.16 11.35
C GLU A 212 -0.84 21.66 9.97
N LYS A 213 -1.23 20.43 9.58
CA LYS A 213 -0.88 19.82 8.30
C LYS A 213 -1.91 20.17 7.24
N LYS A 214 -1.80 21.40 6.69
CA LYS A 214 -2.69 21.94 5.65
C LYS A 214 -2.98 20.98 4.48
N PHE A 215 -1.98 20.20 4.07
CA PHE A 215 -2.13 19.18 3.03
C PHE A 215 -3.34 18.26 3.26
N TYR A 216 -3.59 17.77 4.48
CA TYR A 216 -4.72 16.87 4.72
C TYR A 216 -6.07 17.60 4.63
N ALA A 217 -6.13 18.84 5.10
CA ALA A 217 -7.33 19.67 4.98
C ALA A 217 -7.66 19.96 3.51
N GLU A 218 -6.64 20.26 2.69
CA GLU A 218 -6.78 20.44 1.25
C GLU A 218 -7.28 19.17 0.55
N GLN A 219 -6.77 17.99 0.94
CA GLN A 219 -7.22 16.70 0.41
C GLN A 219 -8.68 16.39 0.78
N LEU A 220 -9.10 16.72 2.01
CA LEU A 220 -10.49 16.57 2.44
C LEU A 220 -11.42 17.53 1.69
N HIS A 221 -11.02 18.79 1.54
CA HIS A 221 -11.80 19.78 0.79
C HIS A 221 -11.94 19.39 -0.68
N MET A 222 -10.86 18.91 -1.31
CA MET A 222 -10.92 18.37 -2.67
C MET A 222 -11.89 17.19 -2.78
N LEU A 223 -11.87 16.26 -1.81
CA LEU A 223 -12.79 15.12 -1.80
C LEU A 223 -14.25 15.58 -1.69
N ILE A 224 -14.54 16.53 -0.80
CA ILE A 224 -15.88 17.09 -0.64
C ILE A 224 -16.35 17.71 -1.95
N ASN A 225 -15.52 18.55 -2.59
CA ASN A 225 -15.85 19.19 -3.86
C ASN A 225 -16.11 18.17 -4.97
N LEU A 226 -15.31 17.11 -5.04
CA LEU A 226 -15.53 16.03 -6.02
C LEU A 226 -16.86 15.31 -5.79
N LEU A 227 -17.19 15.04 -4.52
CA LEU A 227 -18.45 14.39 -4.17
C LEU A 227 -19.64 15.28 -4.53
N THR A 228 -19.58 16.57 -4.23
CA THR A 228 -20.65 17.53 -4.56
C THR A 228 -20.78 17.75 -6.06
N SER A 229 -19.68 17.92 -6.81
CA SER A 229 -19.73 18.12 -8.27
C SER A 229 -20.20 16.86 -9.02
N SER A 230 -19.99 15.68 -8.44
CA SER A 230 -20.53 14.44 -9.01
C SER A 230 -22.05 14.29 -8.84
N GLU A 231 -22.71 15.09 -7.99
CA GLU A 231 -24.19 15.13 -7.89
C GLU A 231 -24.83 15.71 -9.16
N ASP A 232 -24.25 16.80 -9.69
CA ASP A 232 -24.79 17.52 -10.85
C ASP A 232 -24.71 16.71 -12.15
N MET A 233 -23.69 15.85 -12.28
CA MET A 233 -23.50 15.02 -13.47
C MET A 233 -24.58 13.93 -13.64
N PHE A 234 -25.23 13.48 -12.56
CA PHE A 234 -26.25 12.42 -12.63
C PHE A 234 -27.68 12.94 -12.42
N ALA A 235 -27.85 14.16 -11.92
CA ALA A 235 -29.13 14.86 -11.98
C ALA A 235 -29.59 15.09 -13.44
N GLN A 236 -28.65 15.27 -14.38
CA GLN A 236 -28.97 15.45 -15.81
C GLN A 236 -29.32 14.15 -16.55
N GLU A 237 -28.86 12.98 -16.11
CA GLU A 237 -29.21 11.69 -16.75
C GLU A 237 -30.65 11.21 -16.42
N THR A 238 -31.28 11.74 -15.38
CA THR A 238 -32.65 11.34 -14.99
C THR A 238 -33.77 12.13 -15.68
N VAL A 239 -33.46 13.19 -16.45
CA VAL A 239 -34.47 14.05 -17.09
C VAL A 239 -34.78 13.66 -18.55
N VAL A 240 -34.02 12.77 -19.19
CA VAL A 240 -34.32 12.28 -20.55
C VAL A 240 -35.04 10.92 -20.53
N LYS A 241 -36.14 10.80 -19.76
CA LYS A 241 -37.16 9.78 -20.07
C LYS A 241 -38.18 10.39 -21.03
N LYS A 242 -37.87 10.27 -22.31
CA LYS A 242 -38.81 10.45 -23.43
C LYS A 242 -40.08 9.66 -23.12
N LYS A 243 -41.22 10.37 -23.05
CA LYS A 243 -42.57 9.82 -23.04
C LYS A 243 -42.73 8.88 -24.24
N VAL A 244 -42.81 7.59 -24.00
CA VAL A 244 -43.35 6.60 -24.95
C VAL A 244 -44.59 5.98 -24.29
N PRO A 245 -45.78 6.05 -24.89
CA PRO A 245 -46.97 5.39 -24.38
C PRO A 245 -47.11 3.97 -24.96
N GLY A 246 -47.38 2.99 -24.11
CA GLY A 246 -47.94 1.68 -24.53
C GLY A 246 -47.29 0.44 -23.90
N PRO A 247 -48.05 -0.66 -23.69
CA PRO A 247 -48.16 -1.29 -22.36
C PRO A 247 -47.76 -2.77 -22.29
N ALA A 248 -47.28 -3.21 -21.12
CA ALA A 248 -47.65 -4.47 -20.43
C ALA A 248 -46.81 -4.65 -19.14
N PRO A 249 -47.39 -5.17 -18.04
CA PRO A 249 -46.69 -5.27 -16.76
C PRO A 249 -45.94 -6.59 -16.65
N ALA A 250 -44.60 -6.53 -16.62
CA ALA A 250 -43.78 -7.60 -16.11
C ALA A 250 -43.48 -7.34 -14.63
N THR A 251 -43.93 -8.25 -13.78
CA THR A 251 -43.76 -8.27 -12.33
C THR A 251 -42.28 -8.28 -11.98
N THR A 252 -41.72 -7.11 -11.68
CA THR A 252 -40.38 -6.98 -11.11
C THR A 252 -40.48 -7.17 -9.61
N VAL A 253 -39.83 -8.23 -9.12
CA VAL A 253 -39.62 -8.48 -7.69
C VAL A 253 -38.88 -7.26 -7.12
N LYS A 254 -39.59 -6.45 -6.31
CA LYS A 254 -39.02 -5.32 -5.57
C LYS A 254 -38.02 -5.86 -4.56
N ALA A 255 -36.72 -5.73 -4.85
CA ALA A 255 -35.70 -5.86 -3.83
C ALA A 255 -35.97 -4.81 -2.73
N GLU A 256 -36.16 -5.27 -1.49
CA GLU A 256 -36.39 -4.41 -0.34
C GLU A 256 -35.20 -3.47 -0.13
N LYS A 257 -35.46 -2.16 -0.20
CA LYS A 257 -34.46 -1.13 0.10
C LYS A 257 -34.24 -1.10 1.62
N LYS A 258 -33.01 -1.31 2.07
CA LYS A 258 -32.65 -1.16 3.48
C LYS A 258 -32.69 0.31 3.87
N LYS A 259 -33.37 0.63 4.97
CA LYS A 259 -33.44 1.97 5.57
C LYS A 259 -32.30 2.15 6.56
N MET A 260 -31.57 3.26 6.48
CA MET A 260 -30.44 3.59 7.36
C MET A 260 -30.63 4.96 7.98
N LEU A 261 -30.47 5.05 9.30
CA LEU A 261 -30.51 6.31 10.03
C LEU A 261 -29.12 6.95 10.05
N LEU A 262 -29.02 8.21 9.62
CA LEU A 262 -27.77 8.96 9.59
C LEU A 262 -27.81 10.11 10.60
N ALA A 263 -27.04 9.97 11.68
CA ALA A 263 -26.88 10.98 12.73
C ALA A 263 -25.44 11.54 12.69
N GLU A 264 -25.16 12.45 11.76
CA GLU A 264 -23.85 13.10 11.63
C GLU A 264 -24.02 14.63 11.73
N SER A 265 -23.26 15.32 12.59
CA SER A 265 -23.49 16.73 12.95
C SER A 265 -22.96 17.78 11.96
N SER A 266 -22.16 17.39 10.99
CA SER A 266 -21.59 18.20 9.93
C SER A 266 -22.42 18.08 8.64
N PRO A 267 -23.19 19.12 8.25
CA PRO A 267 -24.05 19.06 7.06
C PRO A 267 -23.36 18.59 5.77
N PRO A 268 -22.09 18.97 5.47
CA PRO A 268 -21.38 18.48 4.30
C PRO A 268 -21.07 16.96 4.35
N ILE A 269 -20.71 16.46 5.54
CA ILE A 269 -20.38 15.05 5.74
C ILE A 269 -21.65 14.21 5.70
N ARG A 270 -22.69 14.65 6.42
CA ARG A 270 -24.02 14.05 6.36
C ARG A 270 -24.51 13.90 4.93
N LYS A 271 -24.45 14.98 4.14
CA LYS A 271 -24.87 14.95 2.74
C LYS A 271 -24.04 13.97 1.90
N ALA A 272 -22.70 13.99 2.04
CA ALA A 272 -21.81 13.06 1.34
C ALA A 272 -22.12 11.59 1.65
N ILE A 273 -22.43 11.29 2.91
CA ILE A 273 -22.80 9.94 3.36
C ILE A 273 -24.18 9.54 2.80
N SER A 274 -25.18 10.42 2.86
CA SER A 274 -26.52 10.20 2.27
C SER A 274 -26.43 9.78 0.80
N ILE A 275 -25.54 10.44 0.04
CA ILE A 275 -25.32 10.15 -1.39
C ILE A 275 -24.64 8.80 -1.61
N ALA A 276 -23.60 8.49 -0.84
CA ALA A 276 -22.89 7.23 -0.94
C ALA A 276 -23.81 6.02 -0.70
N PHE A 277 -24.75 6.15 0.25
CA PHE A 277 -25.73 5.11 0.55
C PHE A 277 -26.85 5.02 -0.49
N ALA A 278 -27.35 6.16 -1.00
CA ALA A 278 -28.32 6.19 -2.08
C ALA A 278 -27.79 5.48 -3.35
N ARG A 279 -26.49 5.67 -3.68
CA ARG A 279 -25.81 4.96 -4.79
C ARG A 279 -25.80 3.44 -4.66
N ARG A 280 -25.99 2.91 -3.45
CA ARG A 280 -26.05 1.46 -3.17
C ARG A 280 -27.48 0.93 -3.03
N GLY A 281 -28.49 1.74 -3.35
CA GLY A 281 -29.90 1.37 -3.27
C GLY A 281 -30.50 1.41 -1.86
N ASN A 282 -29.80 2.02 -0.90
CA ASN A 282 -30.32 2.20 0.46
C ASN A 282 -31.11 3.51 0.56
N GLU A 283 -32.09 3.53 1.46
CA GLU A 283 -32.87 4.72 1.80
C GLU A 283 -32.29 5.32 3.09
N VAL A 284 -31.86 6.58 3.04
CA VAL A 284 -31.23 7.26 4.18
C VAL A 284 -32.25 8.16 4.85
N ILE A 285 -32.40 8.02 6.16
CA ILE A 285 -33.25 8.85 7.01
C ILE A 285 -32.31 9.70 7.86
N GLU A 286 -32.39 11.01 7.74
CA GLU A 286 -31.52 11.93 8.50
C GLU A 286 -32.14 12.22 9.87
N ALA A 287 -31.30 12.22 10.92
CA ALA A 287 -31.67 12.54 12.30
C ALA A 287 -31.18 13.92 12.75
#